data_AF-A0A2T7FU91-F1
#
_entry.id   AF-A0A2T7FU91-F1
#
_cell.length_a   1.000
_cell.length_b   1.000
_cell.length_c   1.000
_cell.angle_alpha   90.00
_cell.angle_beta   90.00
_cell.angle_gamma   90.00
#
_symmetry.space_group_name_H-M   'P 1'
#
loop_
_entity.id
_entity.type
_entity.pdbx_description
1 polymer ?
#
loop_
_entity_poly.entity_id
_entity_poly.type
_entity_poly.pdbx_seq_one_letter_code
_entity_poly.pdbx_strand_id
1 'polypeptide(L)'
;MLDFTSTAAGPEPALIDWIYKTIVDEGDLPAAIERLRADLGLNSLQLSQMERGDETVLCCAGTPLTAAVARDAHSLDGPINENGRRLVLQYTGTTDQTENAAVLSQVLSHIDRAVTLAARIDSSEVMRKMGSDLLGRLCIGTIFLDAKGQMVSATGSASSMLAASDGLRLRGGAVAATCAFSDRALQSAIRTALAHPDGGNSELLRLNQSEADRALGLVVQPVPRTARKGAIACALVIRDSDRPSAPGLDLLRGLFDLTPAEAGLTRILAMGHTLDEAAADLSISRNTARAHLRAIFSKCGINRQTELVRLVLSSVAMLQDDMPRAA
;
A
#
# COMPACT_ATOMS: atom_id res chain seq x y z
N MET A 1 -45.34 -31.39 -11.65
CA MET A 1 -44.55 -32.57 -11.23
C MET A 1 -43.21 -32.45 -11.91
N LEU A 2 -42.30 -31.71 -11.26
CA LEU A 2 -40.88 -31.68 -11.61
C LEU A 2 -40.22 -32.40 -10.44
N ASP A 3 -39.71 -33.61 -10.72
CA ASP A 3 -39.05 -34.47 -9.75
C ASP A 3 -37.72 -33.84 -9.32
N PHE A 4 -37.69 -33.32 -8.09
CA PHE A 4 -36.47 -33.07 -7.34
C PHE A 4 -36.15 -34.35 -6.55
N THR A 5 -35.60 -35.36 -7.22
CA THR A 5 -34.88 -36.44 -6.53
C THR A 5 -33.42 -36.36 -6.97
N SER A 6 -32.52 -36.30 -5.98
CA SER A 6 -31.08 -36.04 -6.11
C SER A 6 -30.77 -34.55 -6.34
N THR A 7 -30.08 -33.84 -5.45
CA THR A 7 -28.83 -34.24 -4.82
C THR A 7 -28.58 -33.38 -3.59
N ALA A 8 -28.19 -34.00 -2.48
CA ALA A 8 -27.66 -33.37 -1.27
C ALA A 8 -26.27 -32.73 -1.48
N ALA A 9 -26.04 -32.13 -2.64
CA ALA A 9 -24.82 -31.42 -2.96
C ALA A 9 -25.08 -29.93 -2.70
N GLY A 10 -24.24 -29.32 -1.87
CA GLY A 10 -24.20 -27.87 -1.74
C GLY A 10 -23.98 -27.18 -3.11
N PRO A 11 -23.95 -25.84 -3.16
CA PRO A 11 -23.76 -25.10 -4.40
C PRO A 11 -22.58 -25.66 -5.19
N GLU A 12 -22.74 -25.77 -6.52
CA GLU A 12 -21.72 -26.36 -7.40
C GLU A 12 -20.34 -25.71 -7.10
N PRO A 13 -19.26 -26.49 -6.93
CA PRO A 13 -17.94 -25.96 -6.60
C PRO A 13 -17.46 -24.86 -7.56
N ALA A 14 -17.90 -24.94 -8.83
CA ALA A 14 -17.62 -23.95 -9.86
C ALA A 14 -18.26 -22.58 -9.60
N LEU A 15 -19.46 -22.54 -9.01
CA LEU A 15 -20.15 -21.31 -8.65
C LEU A 15 -19.41 -20.57 -7.52
N ILE A 16 -18.94 -21.32 -6.52
CA ILE A 16 -18.17 -20.76 -5.39
C ILE A 16 -16.85 -20.19 -5.89
N ASP A 17 -16.08 -20.97 -6.65
CA ASP A 17 -14.77 -20.54 -7.16
C ASP A 17 -14.89 -19.28 -8.03
N TRP A 18 -15.96 -19.19 -8.82
CA TRP A 18 -16.25 -18.02 -9.63
C TRP A 18 -16.66 -16.79 -8.79
N ILE A 19 -17.50 -16.95 -7.75
CA ILE A 19 -17.85 -15.85 -6.82
C ILE A 19 -16.59 -15.30 -6.14
N TYR A 20 -15.69 -16.18 -5.71
CA TYR A 20 -14.41 -15.75 -5.14
C TYR A 20 -13.59 -14.99 -6.18
N LYS A 21 -13.46 -15.51 -7.40
CA LYS A 21 -12.71 -14.83 -8.47
C LYS A 21 -13.29 -13.44 -8.79
N THR A 22 -14.59 -13.32 -9.00
CA THR A 22 -15.21 -12.05 -9.40
C THR A 22 -15.24 -11.02 -8.27
N ILE A 23 -15.45 -11.44 -7.01
CA ILE A 23 -15.45 -10.51 -5.87
C ILE A 23 -14.03 -10.16 -5.43
N VAL A 24 -13.10 -11.12 -5.42
CA VAL A 24 -11.74 -10.93 -4.87
C VAL A 24 -10.76 -10.40 -5.91
N ASP A 25 -10.78 -10.93 -7.14
CA ASP A 25 -9.81 -10.52 -8.17
C ASP A 25 -10.30 -9.33 -9.00
N GLU A 26 -11.62 -9.24 -9.25
CA GLU A 26 -12.21 -8.20 -10.11
C GLU A 26 -12.95 -7.10 -9.32
N GLY A 27 -13.28 -7.33 -8.05
CA GLY A 27 -14.01 -6.37 -7.21
C GLY A 27 -15.44 -6.09 -7.68
N ASP A 28 -15.99 -6.90 -8.59
CA ASP A 28 -17.27 -6.65 -9.26
C ASP A 28 -18.40 -7.47 -8.61
N LEU A 29 -18.77 -7.05 -7.41
CA LEU A 29 -19.91 -7.59 -6.68
C LEU A 29 -21.22 -7.57 -7.50
N PRO A 30 -21.53 -6.53 -8.31
CA PRO A 30 -22.66 -6.54 -9.24
C PRO A 30 -22.63 -7.71 -10.24
N ALA A 31 -21.49 -7.96 -10.91
CA ALA A 31 -21.35 -9.07 -11.84
C ALA A 31 -21.54 -10.42 -11.15
N ALA A 32 -20.97 -10.58 -9.95
CA ALA A 32 -21.12 -11.79 -9.13
C ALA A 32 -22.60 -12.16 -8.91
N ILE A 33 -23.43 -11.13 -8.76
CA ILE A 33 -24.83 -11.26 -8.41
C ILE A 33 -25.72 -11.45 -9.63
N GLU A 34 -25.38 -10.90 -10.79
CA GLU A 34 -26.03 -11.25 -12.06
C GLU A 34 -25.83 -12.71 -12.46
N ARG A 35 -24.71 -13.33 -12.12
CA ARG A 35 -24.51 -14.76 -12.40
C ARG A 35 -25.29 -15.65 -11.44
N LEU A 36 -25.33 -15.30 -10.14
CA LEU A 36 -26.22 -15.93 -9.17
C LEU A 36 -27.68 -15.85 -9.62
N ARG A 37 -28.10 -14.73 -10.24
CA ARG A 37 -29.42 -14.54 -10.85
C ARG A 37 -29.69 -15.57 -11.96
N ALA A 38 -28.70 -15.85 -12.81
CA ALA A 38 -28.82 -16.76 -13.95
C ALA A 38 -28.84 -18.24 -13.52
N ASP A 39 -27.96 -18.65 -12.61
CA ASP A 39 -27.80 -20.07 -12.25
C ASP A 39 -28.86 -20.55 -11.23
N LEU A 40 -29.40 -19.65 -10.39
CA LEU A 40 -30.46 -19.99 -9.42
C LEU A 40 -31.89 -19.78 -9.95
N GLY A 41 -32.06 -19.30 -11.19
CA GLY A 41 -33.38 -19.00 -11.77
C GLY A 41 -34.14 -17.88 -11.05
N LEU A 42 -33.44 -17.09 -10.22
CA LEU A 42 -33.99 -15.99 -9.45
C LEU A 42 -34.07 -14.75 -10.34
N ASN A 43 -35.08 -14.67 -11.20
CA ASN A 43 -35.24 -13.62 -12.23
C ASN A 43 -35.27 -12.17 -11.70
N SER A 44 -35.26 -11.96 -10.38
CA SER A 44 -35.46 -10.67 -9.73
C SER A 44 -34.59 -10.47 -8.48
N LEU A 45 -33.33 -10.90 -8.52
CA LEU A 45 -32.34 -10.50 -7.50
C LEU A 45 -31.94 -9.03 -7.73
N GLN A 46 -32.32 -8.13 -6.82
CA GLN A 46 -31.89 -6.74 -6.81
C GLN A 46 -31.07 -6.47 -5.55
N LEU A 47 -29.86 -5.94 -5.74
CA LEU A 47 -29.06 -5.38 -4.66
C LEU A 47 -29.55 -3.98 -4.35
N SER A 48 -29.77 -3.69 -3.08
CA SER A 48 -30.12 -2.35 -2.66
C SER A 48 -29.33 -2.04 -1.40
N GLN A 49 -28.35 -1.16 -1.53
CA GLN A 49 -27.69 -0.60 -0.36
C GLN A 49 -28.70 0.32 0.33
N MET A 50 -29.15 -0.06 1.51
CA MET A 50 -30.04 0.77 2.33
C MET A 50 -29.35 1.00 3.67
N GLU A 51 -28.98 2.25 3.94
CA GLU A 51 -28.43 2.64 5.24
C GLU A 51 -29.50 2.49 6.31
N ARG A 52 -29.34 1.49 7.18
CA ARG A 52 -30.13 1.32 8.38
C ARG A 52 -29.19 1.34 9.58
N GLY A 53 -28.65 2.51 9.91
CA GLY A 53 -27.55 2.67 10.87
C GLY A 53 -26.18 2.40 10.24
N ASP A 54 -25.21 1.90 11.03
CA ASP A 54 -23.77 1.73 10.69
C ASP A 54 -23.45 0.62 9.64
N GLU A 55 -24.17 0.66 8.52
CA GLU A 55 -23.95 -0.06 7.25
C GLU A 55 -24.32 -1.56 7.21
N THR A 56 -25.44 -1.84 6.51
CA THR A 56 -25.97 -3.17 6.19
C THR A 56 -26.20 -3.25 4.67
N VAL A 57 -25.63 -4.27 3.99
CA VAL A 57 -25.94 -4.53 2.58
C VAL A 57 -27.16 -5.44 2.53
N LEU A 58 -28.26 -4.91 1.98
CA LEU A 58 -29.51 -5.62 1.80
C LEU A 58 -29.62 -6.09 0.35
N CYS A 59 -29.97 -7.34 0.14
CA CYS A 59 -30.25 -7.83 -1.20
C CYS A 59 -31.63 -8.49 -1.20
N CYS A 60 -32.53 -8.02 -2.07
CA CYS A 60 -33.87 -8.58 -2.21
C CYS A 60 -33.94 -9.53 -3.42
N ALA A 61 -34.50 -10.72 -3.24
CA ALA A 61 -34.96 -11.56 -4.33
C ALA A 61 -36.48 -11.37 -4.48
N GLY A 62 -36.91 -10.74 -5.58
CA GLY A 62 -38.32 -10.40 -5.81
C GLY A 62 -38.53 -8.95 -6.22
N THR A 63 -39.33 -8.24 -5.44
CA THR A 63 -39.68 -6.85 -5.67
C THR A 63 -38.60 -5.88 -5.13
N PRO A 64 -38.43 -4.70 -5.75
CA PRO A 64 -37.55 -3.65 -5.23
C PRO A 64 -37.91 -3.32 -3.77
N LEU A 65 -36.89 -3.22 -2.94
CA LEU A 65 -36.97 -2.97 -1.50
C LEU A 65 -37.59 -1.59 -1.25
N THR A 66 -38.91 -1.55 -1.04
CA THR A 66 -39.62 -0.40 -0.49
C THR A 66 -39.93 -0.66 0.98
N ALA A 67 -40.03 0.40 1.80
CA ALA A 67 -40.29 0.29 3.24
C ALA A 67 -41.56 -0.52 3.60
N ALA A 68 -42.47 -0.70 2.65
CA ALA A 68 -43.66 -1.53 2.76
C ALA A 68 -43.39 -3.03 2.53
N VAL A 69 -42.55 -3.39 1.54
CA VAL A 69 -42.19 -4.79 1.20
C VAL A 69 -41.28 -5.41 2.26
N ALA A 70 -40.47 -4.60 2.97
CA ALA A 70 -39.59 -5.06 4.04
C ALA A 70 -40.33 -5.67 5.25
N ARG A 71 -41.66 -5.48 5.39
CA ARG A 71 -42.45 -6.04 6.51
C ARG A 71 -42.92 -7.47 6.28
N ASP A 72 -43.15 -7.85 5.02
CA ASP A 72 -43.72 -9.15 4.63
C ASP A 72 -42.68 -10.09 3.98
N ALA A 73 -41.41 -9.67 3.91
CA ALA A 73 -40.31 -10.45 3.36
C ALA A 73 -39.68 -11.38 4.41
N HIS A 74 -39.26 -12.58 3.99
CA HIS A 74 -38.40 -13.42 4.81
C HIS A 74 -36.98 -12.86 4.80
N SER A 75 -36.44 -12.59 6.00
CA SER A 75 -35.07 -12.10 6.21
C SER A 75 -34.18 -13.25 6.61
N LEU A 76 -33.09 -13.46 5.88
CA LEU A 76 -31.99 -14.33 6.24
C LEU A 76 -30.80 -13.46 6.64
N ASP A 77 -30.47 -13.56 7.93
CA ASP A 77 -29.36 -12.83 8.52
C ASP A 77 -28.07 -13.61 8.26
N GLY A 78 -27.14 -12.98 7.54
CA GLY A 78 -25.76 -13.43 7.47
C GLY A 78 -25.03 -13.25 8.80
N PRO A 79 -23.84 -13.84 8.94
CA PRO A 79 -22.98 -13.60 10.09
C PRO A 79 -22.61 -12.10 10.21
N ILE A 80 -22.30 -11.67 11.44
CA ILE A 80 -21.76 -10.33 11.69
C ILE A 80 -20.24 -10.41 11.45
N ASN A 81 -19.71 -9.51 10.63
CA ASN A 81 -18.27 -9.44 10.38
C ASN A 81 -17.53 -8.71 11.51
N GLU A 82 -16.20 -8.68 11.44
CA GLU A 82 -15.32 -8.10 12.48
C GLU A 82 -15.54 -6.60 12.71
N ASN A 83 -16.18 -5.92 11.75
CA ASN A 83 -16.51 -4.50 11.81
C ASN A 83 -17.94 -4.25 12.31
N GLY A 84 -18.64 -5.27 12.82
CA GLY A 84 -20.02 -5.16 13.30
C GLY A 84 -21.08 -5.08 12.20
N ARG A 85 -20.70 -5.24 10.92
CA ARG A 85 -21.61 -5.17 9.78
C ARG A 85 -22.23 -6.53 9.51
N ARG A 86 -23.49 -6.54 9.10
CA ARG A 86 -24.23 -7.76 8.77
C ARG A 86 -24.73 -7.68 7.33
N LEU A 87 -24.55 -8.75 6.57
CA LEU A 87 -25.18 -8.90 5.26
C LEU A 87 -26.54 -9.56 5.44
N VAL A 88 -27.59 -9.00 4.85
CA VAL A 88 -28.96 -9.50 5.02
C VAL A 88 -29.57 -9.75 3.64
N LEU A 89 -29.99 -10.98 3.37
CA LEU A 89 -30.84 -11.26 2.21
C LEU A 89 -32.29 -11.23 2.63
N GLN A 90 -33.11 -10.52 1.87
CA GLN A 90 -34.55 -10.59 1.94
C GLN A 90 -35.07 -11.29 0.69
N TYR A 91 -36.07 -12.15 0.82
CA TYR A 91 -36.72 -12.72 -0.36
C TYR A 91 -38.23 -12.79 -0.18
N THR A 92 -38.95 -12.60 -1.29
CA THR A 92 -40.41 -12.71 -1.34
C THR A 92 -40.76 -13.92 -2.21
N GLY A 93 -41.16 -15.03 -1.60
CA GLY A 93 -41.51 -16.25 -2.33
C GLY A 93 -42.36 -17.21 -1.48
N THR A 94 -43.27 -17.94 -2.14
CA THR A 94 -44.28 -18.84 -1.53
C THR A 94 -43.98 -20.34 -1.74
N THR A 95 -42.76 -20.71 -2.13
CA THR A 95 -42.40 -22.11 -2.48
C THR A 95 -41.35 -22.69 -1.54
N ASP A 96 -41.38 -24.02 -1.37
CA ASP A 96 -40.76 -24.86 -0.33
C ASP A 96 -39.66 -24.17 0.52
N GLN A 97 -40.08 -23.72 1.70
CA GLN A 97 -39.39 -22.69 2.49
C GLN A 97 -38.07 -23.15 3.13
N THR A 98 -37.85 -24.46 3.29
CA THR A 98 -36.73 -24.99 4.07
C THR A 98 -35.48 -25.30 3.23
N GLU A 99 -35.64 -25.90 2.04
CA GLU A 99 -34.50 -26.20 1.16
C GLU A 99 -33.91 -24.93 0.52
N ASN A 100 -34.77 -24.04 0.02
CA ASN A 100 -34.32 -22.77 -0.56
C ASN A 100 -33.67 -21.86 0.49
N ALA A 101 -34.18 -21.83 1.72
CA ALA A 101 -33.56 -21.06 2.81
C ALA A 101 -32.18 -21.63 3.20
N ALA A 102 -31.98 -22.94 3.15
CA ALA A 102 -30.70 -23.57 3.44
C ALA A 102 -29.63 -23.23 2.37
N VAL A 103 -30.01 -23.30 1.08
CA VAL A 103 -29.11 -22.93 -0.03
C VAL A 103 -28.78 -21.43 0.02
N LEU A 104 -29.78 -20.57 0.24
CA LEU A 104 -29.57 -19.12 0.36
C LEU A 104 -28.70 -18.77 1.59
N SER A 105 -28.87 -19.47 2.71
CA SER A 105 -28.02 -19.30 3.90
C SER A 105 -26.56 -19.71 3.64
N GLN A 106 -26.33 -20.77 2.86
CA GLN A 106 -24.97 -21.15 2.46
C GLN A 106 -24.34 -20.10 1.54
N VAL A 107 -25.06 -19.65 0.51
CA VAL A 107 -24.60 -18.61 -0.42
C VAL A 107 -24.29 -17.31 0.34
N LEU A 108 -25.13 -16.91 1.30
CA LEU A 108 -24.89 -15.78 2.20
C LEU A 108 -23.55 -15.88 2.94
N SER A 109 -23.27 -17.03 3.55
CA SER A 109 -22.02 -17.24 4.27
C SER A 109 -20.81 -17.11 3.34
N HIS A 110 -20.92 -17.56 2.09
CA HIS A 110 -19.85 -17.42 1.11
C HIS A 110 -19.69 -15.97 0.62
N ILE A 111 -20.77 -15.22 0.40
CA ILE A 111 -20.72 -13.79 0.03
C ILE A 111 -20.13 -12.98 1.18
N ASP A 112 -20.56 -13.19 2.42
CA ASP A 112 -20.01 -12.50 3.59
C ASP A 112 -18.50 -12.77 3.75
N ARG A 113 -18.09 -14.03 3.57
CA ARG A 113 -16.66 -14.39 3.56
C ARG A 113 -15.90 -13.72 2.44
N ALA A 114 -16.46 -13.65 1.23
CA ALA A 114 -15.83 -13.01 0.08
C ALA A 114 -15.68 -11.50 0.28
N VAL A 115 -16.73 -10.81 0.78
CA VAL A 115 -16.69 -9.37 1.11
C VAL A 115 -15.70 -9.09 2.24
N THR A 116 -15.69 -9.91 3.28
CA THR A 116 -14.71 -9.78 4.39
C THR A 116 -13.28 -9.97 3.89
N LEU A 117 -13.06 -10.92 2.98
CA LEU A 117 -11.75 -11.15 2.38
C LEU A 117 -11.33 -9.99 1.47
N ALA A 118 -12.23 -9.50 0.61
CA ALA A 118 -11.99 -8.33 -0.24
C ALA A 118 -11.62 -7.10 0.59
N ALA A 119 -12.38 -6.78 1.64
CA ALA A 119 -12.08 -5.67 2.54
C ALA A 119 -10.70 -5.82 3.24
N ARG A 120 -10.30 -7.04 3.60
CA ARG A 120 -8.96 -7.32 4.16
C ARG A 120 -7.85 -7.14 3.13
N ILE A 121 -8.10 -7.46 1.86
CA ILE A 121 -7.14 -7.27 0.77
C ILE A 121 -7.02 -5.78 0.46
N ASP A 122 -8.13 -5.06 0.31
CA ASP A 122 -8.16 -3.61 0.07
C ASP A 122 -7.42 -2.84 1.17
N SER A 123 -7.72 -3.14 2.45
CA SER A 123 -7.03 -2.49 3.57
C SER A 123 -5.52 -2.79 3.57
N SER A 124 -5.12 -4.01 3.24
CA SER A 124 -3.71 -4.39 3.09
C SER A 124 -3.04 -3.64 1.92
N GLU A 125 -3.74 -3.47 0.81
CA GLU A 125 -3.22 -2.73 -0.35
C GLU A 125 -3.08 -1.25 -0.06
N VAL A 126 -4.08 -0.64 0.59
CA VAL A 126 -4.04 0.75 1.03
C VAL A 126 -2.86 0.98 1.97
N MET A 127 -2.65 0.10 2.96
CA MET A 127 -1.52 0.19 3.88
C MET A 127 -0.17 0.00 3.16
N ARG A 128 -0.08 -0.95 2.23
CA ARG A 128 1.11 -1.20 1.41
C ARG A 128 1.46 0.01 0.55
N LYS A 129 0.47 0.63 -0.09
CA LYS A 129 0.66 1.81 -0.95
C LYS A 129 1.11 3.01 -0.11
N MET A 130 0.42 3.30 1.00
CA MET A 130 0.85 4.36 1.92
C MET A 130 2.27 4.15 2.44
N GLY A 131 2.62 2.92 2.85
CA GLY A 131 3.98 2.61 3.30
C GLY A 131 5.03 2.81 2.21
N SER A 132 4.74 2.38 0.97
CA SER A 132 5.62 2.61 -0.19
C SER A 132 5.79 4.09 -0.49
N ASP A 133 4.72 4.88 -0.44
CA ASP A 133 4.76 6.32 -0.73
C ASP A 133 5.57 7.06 0.35
N LEU A 134 5.38 6.73 1.63
CA LEU A 134 6.15 7.31 2.74
C LEU A 134 7.64 6.99 2.66
N LEU A 135 8.01 5.74 2.37
CA LEU A 135 9.41 5.36 2.14
C LEU A 135 9.99 6.07 0.92
N GLY A 136 9.17 6.26 -0.12
CA GLY A 136 9.57 6.96 -1.32
C GLY A 136 9.99 8.40 -1.06
N ARG A 137 9.26 9.10 -0.18
CA ARG A 137 9.60 10.47 0.28
C ARG A 137 10.93 10.54 1.02
N LEU A 138 11.30 9.47 1.73
CA LEU A 138 12.61 9.35 2.40
C LEU A 138 13.75 8.94 1.46
N CYS A 139 13.52 8.91 0.14
CA CYS A 139 14.43 8.39 -0.88
C CYS A 139 14.86 6.93 -0.62
N ILE A 140 13.96 6.12 -0.06
CA ILE A 140 14.17 4.69 0.18
C ILE A 140 13.39 3.91 -0.88
N GLY A 141 14.12 3.17 -1.71
CA GLY A 141 13.59 2.22 -2.67
C GLY A 141 13.69 0.79 -2.14
N THR A 142 12.72 -0.07 -2.45
CA THR A 142 12.81 -1.50 -2.16
C THR A 142 12.54 -2.31 -3.43
N ILE A 143 13.41 -3.27 -3.74
CA ILE A 143 13.22 -4.26 -4.81
C ILE A 143 13.00 -5.62 -4.17
N PHE A 144 11.97 -6.33 -4.60
CA PHE A 144 11.64 -7.67 -4.15
C PHE A 144 12.10 -8.70 -5.20
N LEU A 145 12.85 -9.71 -4.75
CA LEU A 145 13.41 -10.77 -5.59
C LEU A 145 12.83 -12.13 -5.24
N ASP A 146 12.72 -13.00 -6.24
CA ASP A 146 12.33 -14.39 -6.07
C ASP A 146 13.49 -15.30 -5.63
N ALA A 147 13.18 -16.58 -5.42
CA ALA A 147 14.17 -17.60 -5.05
C ALA A 147 15.28 -17.82 -6.10
N LYS A 148 15.08 -17.33 -7.34
CA LYS A 148 16.06 -17.37 -8.43
C LYS A 148 16.82 -16.04 -8.57
N GLY A 149 16.53 -15.03 -7.74
CA GLY A 149 17.13 -13.69 -7.81
C GLY A 149 16.52 -12.79 -8.88
N GLN A 150 15.35 -13.14 -9.43
CA GLN A 150 14.62 -12.35 -10.41
C GLN A 150 13.74 -11.33 -9.70
N MET A 151 13.60 -10.12 -10.27
CA MET A 151 12.74 -9.09 -9.72
C MET A 151 11.26 -9.50 -9.86
N VAL A 152 10.58 -9.59 -8.72
CA VAL A 152 9.12 -9.82 -8.64
C VAL A 152 8.39 -8.48 -8.72
N SER A 153 8.86 -7.49 -7.95
CA SER A 153 8.29 -6.15 -7.91
C SER A 153 9.29 -5.14 -7.32
N ALA A 154 9.00 -3.85 -7.47
CA ALA A 154 9.79 -2.76 -6.91
C ALA A 154 8.86 -1.61 -6.45
N THR A 155 9.28 -0.86 -5.42
CA THR A 155 8.59 0.38 -5.04
C THR A 155 8.83 1.48 -6.07
N GLY A 156 7.99 2.53 -6.07
CA GLY A 156 8.11 3.65 -7.02
C GLY A 156 9.52 4.27 -7.05
N SER A 157 10.10 4.54 -5.87
CA SER A 157 11.46 5.08 -5.78
C SER A 157 12.53 4.12 -6.29
N ALA A 158 12.40 2.81 -6.04
CA ALA A 158 13.33 1.82 -6.59
C ALA A 158 13.24 1.73 -8.13
N SER A 159 12.03 1.79 -8.68
CA SER A 159 11.81 1.83 -10.14
C SER A 159 12.45 3.07 -10.76
N SER A 160 12.32 4.24 -10.13
CA SER A 160 12.98 5.47 -10.57
C SER A 160 14.51 5.38 -10.51
N MET A 161 15.07 4.75 -9.48
CA MET A 161 16.52 4.51 -9.37
C MET A 161 17.02 3.55 -10.45
N LEU A 162 16.29 2.48 -10.74
CA LEU A 162 16.60 1.55 -11.83
C LEU A 162 16.51 2.23 -13.20
N ALA A 163 15.52 3.09 -13.41
CA ALA A 163 15.33 3.83 -14.66
C ALA A 163 16.47 4.83 -14.91
N ALA A 164 17.00 5.47 -13.86
CA ALA A 164 18.17 6.34 -13.95
C ALA A 164 19.43 5.58 -14.44
N SER A 165 19.47 4.25 -14.25
CA SER A 165 20.59 3.38 -14.66
C SER A 165 21.95 3.83 -14.13
N ASP A 166 21.95 4.50 -12.96
CA ASP A 166 23.15 5.03 -12.33
C ASP A 166 23.47 4.21 -11.07
N GLY A 167 24.57 3.44 -11.13
CA GLY A 167 24.95 2.47 -10.10
C GLY A 167 24.17 1.13 -10.12
N LEU A 168 22.88 1.15 -10.49
CA LEU A 168 22.00 -0.02 -10.58
C LEU A 168 21.28 -0.11 -11.93
N ARG A 169 21.05 -1.33 -12.41
CA ARG A 169 20.28 -1.61 -13.64
C ARG A 169 19.57 -2.95 -13.58
N LEU A 170 18.63 -3.15 -14.49
CA LEU A 170 18.00 -4.45 -14.70
C LEU A 170 18.65 -5.18 -15.89
N ARG A 171 19.06 -6.43 -15.72
CA ARG A 171 19.61 -7.28 -16.79
C ARG A 171 18.89 -8.62 -16.83
N GLY A 172 18.06 -8.82 -17.85
CA GLY A 172 17.34 -10.09 -18.04
C GLY A 172 16.43 -10.46 -16.87
N GLY A 173 15.79 -9.47 -16.24
CA GLY A 173 14.91 -9.65 -15.07
C GLY A 173 15.62 -9.61 -13.71
N ALA A 174 16.95 -9.73 -13.68
CA ALA A 174 17.74 -9.66 -12.44
C ALA A 174 18.31 -8.25 -12.21
N VAL A 175 18.45 -7.89 -10.94
CA VAL A 175 19.12 -6.64 -10.54
C VAL A 175 20.63 -6.83 -10.66
N ALA A 176 21.29 -5.91 -11.34
CA ALA A 176 22.74 -5.90 -11.53
C ALA A 176 23.30 -4.51 -11.27
N ALA A 177 24.55 -4.42 -10.81
CA ALA A 177 25.23 -3.14 -10.74
C ALA A 177 25.78 -2.74 -12.12
N THR A 178 26.03 -1.46 -12.32
CA THR A 178 26.65 -0.94 -13.55
C THR A 178 28.13 -1.33 -13.66
N CYS A 179 28.86 -1.26 -12.53
CA CYS A 179 30.26 -1.65 -12.43
C CYS A 179 30.43 -3.13 -12.08
N ALA A 180 31.37 -3.82 -12.74
CA ALA A 180 31.60 -5.25 -12.55
C ALA A 180 32.06 -5.64 -11.13
N PHE A 181 32.84 -4.78 -10.45
CA PHE A 181 33.27 -5.02 -9.07
C PHE A 181 32.07 -4.97 -8.11
N SER A 182 31.28 -3.92 -8.20
CA SER A 182 30.06 -3.73 -7.41
C SER A 182 29.00 -4.79 -7.73
N ASP A 183 28.92 -5.24 -8.99
CA ASP A 183 28.01 -6.29 -9.42
C ASP A 183 28.38 -7.63 -8.78
N ARG A 184 29.68 -7.97 -8.75
CA ARG A 184 30.14 -9.19 -8.07
C ARG A 184 29.78 -9.19 -6.59
N ALA A 185 29.96 -8.06 -5.90
CA ALA A 185 29.58 -7.91 -4.50
C ALA A 185 28.06 -8.05 -4.31
N LEU A 186 27.27 -7.39 -5.16
CA LEU A 186 25.81 -7.48 -5.16
C LEU A 186 25.31 -8.91 -5.39
N GLN A 187 25.81 -9.59 -6.43
CA GLN A 187 25.44 -10.99 -6.71
C GLN A 187 25.91 -11.95 -5.61
N SER A 188 26.99 -11.64 -4.89
CA SER A 188 27.40 -12.41 -3.72
C SER A 188 26.38 -12.26 -2.60
N ALA A 189 26.02 -11.02 -2.26
CA ALA A 189 25.08 -10.72 -1.18
C ALA A 189 23.69 -11.30 -1.41
N ILE A 190 23.17 -11.18 -2.64
CA ILE A 190 21.89 -11.78 -3.03
C ILE A 190 21.94 -13.30 -2.84
N ARG A 191 23.02 -13.97 -3.27
CA ARG A 191 23.15 -15.42 -3.11
C ARG A 191 23.22 -15.84 -1.64
N THR A 192 23.94 -15.10 -0.79
CA THR A 192 24.00 -15.41 0.64
C THR A 192 22.62 -15.29 1.30
N ALA A 193 21.89 -14.21 0.99
CA ALA A 193 20.55 -13.97 1.53
C ALA A 193 19.56 -15.05 1.09
N LEU A 194 19.59 -15.45 -0.19
CA LEU A 194 18.77 -16.55 -0.71
C LEU A 194 19.12 -17.92 -0.10
N ALA A 195 20.38 -18.14 0.26
CA ALA A 195 20.83 -19.40 0.88
C ALA A 195 20.45 -19.52 2.36
N HIS A 196 20.25 -18.40 3.07
CA HIS A 196 19.98 -18.37 4.52
C HIS A 196 18.70 -17.57 4.85
N PRO A 197 17.51 -18.04 4.42
CA PRO A 197 16.26 -17.29 4.53
C PRO A 197 15.81 -17.01 5.98
N ASP A 198 16.18 -17.87 6.94
CA ASP A 198 15.69 -17.81 8.33
C ASP A 198 16.78 -17.37 9.34
N GLY A 199 17.97 -16.99 8.87
CA GLY A 199 19.11 -16.66 9.74
C GLY A 199 20.24 -15.85 9.11
N GLY A 200 20.05 -15.33 7.90
CA GLY A 200 21.06 -14.50 7.24
C GLY A 200 21.11 -13.10 7.84
N ASN A 201 22.31 -12.67 8.25
CA ASN A 201 22.57 -11.26 8.55
C ASN A 201 22.32 -10.42 7.30
N SER A 202 21.73 -9.24 7.47
CA SER A 202 21.60 -8.28 6.36
C SER A 202 22.97 -7.86 5.85
N GLU A 203 23.20 -7.97 4.54
CA GLU A 203 24.45 -7.53 3.93
C GLU A 203 24.35 -6.08 3.47
N LEU A 204 25.31 -5.25 3.92
CA LEU A 204 25.42 -3.84 3.54
C LEU A 204 26.40 -3.68 2.38
N LEU A 205 25.98 -2.98 1.34
CA LEU A 205 26.75 -2.70 0.14
C LEU A 205 26.75 -1.20 -0.15
N ARG A 206 27.83 -0.72 -0.78
CA ARG A 206 27.93 0.62 -1.33
C ARG A 206 28.18 0.49 -2.83
N LEU A 207 27.28 1.01 -3.65
CA LEU A 207 27.40 0.98 -5.12
C LEU A 207 27.76 2.38 -5.61
N ASN A 208 28.92 2.51 -6.24
CA ASN A 208 29.35 3.77 -6.83
C ASN A 208 28.47 4.12 -8.05
N GLN A 209 28.12 5.40 -8.15
CA GLN A 209 27.46 5.99 -9.30
C GLN A 209 28.51 6.51 -10.31
N SER A 210 28.03 7.01 -11.45
CA SER A 210 28.86 7.53 -12.54
C SER A 210 29.65 8.78 -12.12
N GLU A 211 29.09 9.57 -11.21
CA GLU A 211 29.81 10.65 -10.52
C GLU A 211 30.62 10.09 -9.36
N ALA A 212 31.94 10.35 -9.35
CA ALA A 212 32.91 9.65 -8.50
C ALA A 212 32.70 9.80 -6.99
N ASP A 213 31.92 10.80 -6.56
CA ASP A 213 31.64 11.06 -5.14
C ASP A 213 30.27 10.54 -4.68
N ARG A 214 29.46 10.00 -5.61
CA ARG A 214 28.11 9.54 -5.29
C ARG A 214 28.00 8.03 -5.14
N ALA A 215 27.20 7.60 -4.17
CA ALA A 215 26.98 6.19 -3.91
C ALA A 215 25.59 5.85 -3.36
N LEU A 216 25.04 4.76 -3.88
CA LEU A 216 23.86 4.11 -3.31
C LEU A 216 24.27 3.20 -2.14
N GLY A 217 23.61 3.37 -1.00
CA GLY A 217 23.64 2.40 0.09
C GLY A 217 22.61 1.30 -0.17
N LEU A 218 23.03 0.04 -0.14
CA LEU A 218 22.17 -1.12 -0.30
C LEU A 218 22.19 -2.00 0.95
N VAL A 219 21.02 -2.45 1.37
CA VAL A 219 20.87 -3.53 2.34
C VAL A 219 20.14 -4.68 1.67
N VAL A 220 20.79 -5.84 1.63
CA VAL A 220 20.20 -7.08 1.14
C VAL A 220 19.69 -7.86 2.35
N GLN A 221 18.39 -8.05 2.44
CA GLN A 221 17.75 -8.75 3.55
C GLN A 221 16.99 -10.00 3.06
N PRO A 222 17.18 -11.17 3.69
CA PRO A 222 16.35 -12.33 3.43
C PRO A 222 14.92 -12.08 3.91
N VAL A 223 13.94 -12.62 3.19
CA VAL A 223 12.53 -12.58 3.61
C VAL A 223 12.14 -13.97 4.14
N PRO A 224 11.69 -14.08 5.42
CA PRO A 224 11.33 -15.36 6.01
C PRO A 224 10.26 -16.10 5.19
N ARG A 225 10.41 -17.42 5.03
CA ARG A 225 9.52 -18.24 4.18
C ARG A 225 8.12 -18.47 4.77
N THR A 226 7.84 -17.89 5.95
CA THR A 226 6.56 -18.00 6.67
C THR A 226 5.41 -17.32 5.92
N ALA A 227 5.69 -16.47 4.94
CA ALA A 227 4.72 -16.01 3.95
C ALA A 227 4.41 -17.13 2.94
N ARG A 228 3.30 -17.87 3.16
CA ARG A 228 2.68 -18.87 2.25
C ARG A 228 3.16 -18.78 0.80
N LYS A 229 3.82 -19.83 0.26
CA LYS A 229 4.23 -19.95 -1.16
C LYS A 229 4.66 -18.60 -1.78
N GLY A 230 5.33 -17.74 -0.99
CA GLY A 230 5.61 -16.38 -1.38
C GLY A 230 6.63 -16.40 -2.50
N ALA A 231 6.31 -15.77 -3.62
CA ALA A 231 7.24 -15.62 -4.73
C ALA A 231 8.49 -14.82 -4.34
N ILE A 232 8.47 -14.11 -3.19
CA ILE A 232 9.55 -13.24 -2.72
C ILE A 232 10.43 -14.01 -1.71
N ALA A 233 11.73 -14.06 -1.97
CA ALA A 233 12.73 -14.69 -1.12
C ALA A 233 13.75 -13.69 -0.54
N CYS A 234 13.91 -12.52 -1.17
CA CYS A 234 14.89 -11.52 -0.77
C CYS A 234 14.35 -10.12 -1.07
N ALA A 235 14.70 -9.12 -0.25
CA ALA A 235 14.44 -7.72 -0.52
C ALA A 235 15.74 -6.91 -0.51
N LEU A 236 15.90 -6.02 -1.49
CA LEU A 236 16.99 -5.05 -1.59
C LEU A 236 16.44 -3.70 -1.20
N VAL A 237 16.89 -3.16 -0.08
CA VAL A 237 16.59 -1.79 0.35
C VAL A 237 17.70 -0.89 -0.14
N ILE A 238 17.33 0.15 -0.86
CA ILE A 238 18.23 1.07 -1.55
C ILE A 238 17.98 2.45 -0.99
N ARG A 239 19.04 3.13 -0.59
CA ARG A 239 19.00 4.54 -0.22
C ARG A 239 20.02 5.30 -1.04
N ASP A 240 19.55 6.36 -1.69
CA ASP A 240 20.44 7.32 -2.34
C ASP A 240 20.96 8.29 -1.29
N SER A 241 22.26 8.21 -1.00
CA SER A 241 22.90 9.01 0.06
C SER A 241 23.00 10.48 -0.34
N ASP A 242 23.08 10.74 -1.65
CA ASP A 242 23.49 12.03 -2.22
C ASP A 242 22.31 12.77 -2.88
N ARG A 243 21.11 12.20 -2.76
CA ARG A 243 19.84 12.91 -2.95
C ARG A 243 19.23 13.16 -1.57
N PRO A 244 19.54 14.31 -0.93
CA PRO A 244 18.91 14.62 0.35
C PRO A 244 17.40 14.76 0.16
N SER A 245 16.64 14.04 0.99
CA SER A 245 15.21 14.28 1.13
C SER A 245 15.01 15.74 1.56
N ALA A 246 14.26 16.49 0.76
CA ALA A 246 13.92 17.87 1.08
C ALA A 246 12.85 17.89 2.17
N PRO A 247 13.03 18.58 3.30
CA PRO A 247 11.90 18.81 4.21
C PRO A 247 10.84 19.70 3.54
N GLY A 248 9.57 19.35 3.74
CA GLY A 248 8.44 20.14 3.23
C GLY A 248 8.39 21.52 3.89
N LEU A 249 8.28 22.59 3.10
CA LEU A 249 8.32 23.96 3.63
C LEU A 249 7.14 24.25 4.55
N ASP A 250 5.95 23.76 4.22
CA ASP A 250 4.76 23.98 5.04
C ASP A 250 4.81 23.20 6.36
N LEU A 251 5.36 21.98 6.37
CA LEU A 251 5.63 21.28 7.63
C LEU A 251 6.66 21.99 8.49
N LEU A 252 7.76 22.50 7.92
CA LEU A 252 8.76 23.27 8.68
C LEU A 252 8.13 24.50 9.35
N ARG A 253 7.23 25.18 8.64
CA ARG A 253 6.50 26.33 9.18
C ARG A 253 5.56 25.94 10.32
N GLY A 254 4.77 24.88 10.13
CA GLY A 254 3.79 24.43 11.12
C GLY A 254 4.40 23.76 12.35
N LEU A 255 5.53 23.06 12.21
CA LEU A 255 6.18 22.34 13.32
C LEU A 255 7.06 23.23 14.19
N PHE A 256 7.66 24.26 13.60
CA PHE A 256 8.68 25.09 14.26
C PHE A 256 8.34 26.59 14.27
N ASP A 257 7.09 26.94 13.92
CA ASP A 257 6.59 28.32 13.84
C ASP A 257 7.46 29.26 12.97
N LEU A 258 8.04 28.69 11.91
CA LEU A 258 8.93 29.41 11.01
C LEU A 258 8.14 30.27 10.00
N THR A 259 8.72 31.43 9.67
CA THR A 259 8.28 32.23 8.53
C THR A 259 8.69 31.56 7.21
N PRO A 260 8.11 31.95 6.05
CA PRO A 260 8.51 31.39 4.77
C PRO A 260 10.01 31.50 4.47
N ALA A 261 10.63 32.64 4.82
CA ALA A 261 12.07 32.86 4.62
C ALA A 261 12.92 31.96 5.53
N GLU A 262 12.51 31.81 6.79
CA GLU A 262 13.19 30.93 7.76
C GLU A 262 13.07 29.44 7.39
N ALA A 263 11.89 29.01 6.91
CA ALA A 263 11.69 27.65 6.41
C ALA A 263 12.53 27.38 5.16
N GLY A 264 12.62 28.35 4.23
CA GLY A 264 13.49 28.27 3.06
C GLY A 264 14.96 28.08 3.44
N LEU A 265 15.46 28.91 4.37
CA LEU A 265 16.82 28.77 4.89
C LEU A 265 17.03 27.42 5.59
N THR A 266 16.10 27.02 6.46
CA THR A 266 16.18 25.75 7.21
C THR A 266 16.20 24.54 6.28
N ARG A 267 15.41 24.55 5.21
CA ARG A 267 15.37 23.48 4.19
C ARG A 267 16.72 23.30 3.52
N ILE A 268 17.33 24.38 3.05
CA ILE A 268 18.62 24.32 2.34
C ILE A 268 19.74 23.87 3.29
N LEU A 269 19.75 24.35 4.53
CA LEU A 269 20.69 23.89 5.55
C LEU A 269 20.50 22.39 5.88
N ALA A 270 19.26 21.90 5.94
CA ALA A 270 18.96 20.49 6.17
C ALA A 270 19.39 19.58 5.01
N MET A 271 19.50 20.12 3.80
CA MET A 271 20.06 19.43 2.62
C MET A 271 21.59 19.34 2.65
N GLY A 272 22.25 19.93 3.66
CA GLY A 272 23.70 19.85 3.85
C GLY A 272 24.49 21.07 3.37
N HIS A 273 23.82 22.11 2.88
CA HIS A 273 24.49 23.34 2.45
C HIS A 273 25.06 24.12 3.64
N THR A 274 26.18 24.79 3.41
CA THR A 274 26.71 25.81 4.32
C THR A 274 25.81 27.03 4.37
N LEU A 275 25.96 27.87 5.41
CA LEU A 275 25.19 29.11 5.51
C LEU A 275 25.47 30.08 4.34
N ASP A 276 26.66 30.01 3.77
CA ASP A 276 27.08 30.87 2.67
C ASP A 276 26.48 30.42 1.34
N GLU A 277 26.48 29.13 1.08
CA GLU A 277 25.76 28.52 -0.04
C GLU A 277 24.26 28.80 0.07
N ALA A 278 23.67 28.58 1.24
CA ALA A 278 22.26 28.87 1.47
C ALA A 278 21.90 30.36 1.27
N ALA A 279 22.79 31.27 1.65
CA ALA A 279 22.60 32.70 1.40
C ALA A 279 22.66 33.03 -0.10
N ALA A 280 23.58 32.41 -0.84
CA ALA A 280 23.69 32.55 -2.29
C ALA A 280 22.45 31.97 -3.00
N ASP A 281 22.02 30.76 -2.62
CA ASP A 281 20.85 30.07 -3.18
C ASP A 281 19.55 30.87 -2.99
N LEU A 282 19.42 31.53 -1.83
CA LEU A 282 18.28 32.40 -1.51
C LEU A 282 18.45 33.84 -2.02
N SER A 283 19.57 34.18 -2.65
CA SER A 283 19.88 35.54 -3.09
C SER A 283 19.80 36.59 -1.98
N ILE A 284 20.26 36.25 -0.77
CA ILE A 284 20.30 37.13 0.41
C ILE A 284 21.73 37.39 0.87
N SER A 285 21.95 38.47 1.62
CA SER A 285 23.26 38.72 2.22
C SER A 285 23.58 37.70 3.32
N ARG A 286 24.86 37.38 3.51
CA ARG A 286 25.34 36.55 4.64
C ARG A 286 24.84 37.10 6.00
N ASN A 287 24.75 38.42 6.15
CA ASN A 287 24.26 39.04 7.38
C ASN A 287 22.75 38.78 7.59
N THR A 288 21.97 38.84 6.52
CA THR A 288 20.55 38.49 6.53
C THR A 288 20.34 37.01 6.87
N ALA A 289 21.11 36.12 6.26
CA ALA A 289 21.06 34.68 6.57
C ALA A 289 21.39 34.41 8.05
N ARG A 290 22.40 35.09 8.61
CA ARG A 290 22.73 35.02 10.05
C ARG A 290 21.61 35.54 10.94
N ALA A 291 20.92 36.61 10.53
CA ALA A 291 19.79 37.14 11.28
C ALA A 291 18.62 36.15 11.31
N HIS A 292 18.27 35.55 10.16
CA HIS A 292 17.27 34.48 10.09
C HIS A 292 17.67 33.27 10.93
N LEU A 293 18.93 32.83 10.86
CA LEU A 293 19.42 31.70 11.64
C LEU A 293 19.28 31.92 13.16
N ARG A 294 19.55 33.14 13.65
CA ARG A 294 19.33 33.51 15.06
C ARG A 294 17.86 33.46 15.46
N ALA A 295 16.97 33.94 14.60
CA ALA A 295 15.54 33.87 14.83
C ALA A 295 15.05 32.41 14.88
N ILE A 296 15.51 31.57 13.94
CA ILE A 296 15.23 30.13 13.92
C ILE A 296 15.69 29.46 15.22
N PHE A 297 16.92 29.73 15.67
CA PHE A 297 17.45 29.20 16.92
C PHE A 297 16.59 29.59 18.13
N SER A 298 16.16 30.84 18.21
CA SER A 298 15.26 31.30 19.27
C SER A 298 13.91 30.58 19.24
N LYS A 299 13.34 30.33 18.05
CA LYS A 299 12.05 29.64 17.90
C LYS A 299 12.14 28.15 18.21
N CYS A 300 13.23 27.51 17.80
CA CYS A 300 13.45 26.08 17.97
C CYS A 300 14.08 25.72 19.34
N GLY A 301 14.47 26.71 20.15
CA GLY A 301 15.09 26.47 21.47
C GLY A 301 16.49 25.85 21.40
N ILE A 302 17.23 26.10 20.32
CA ILE A 302 18.55 25.53 20.04
C ILE A 302 19.58 26.63 19.81
N ASN A 303 20.86 26.29 19.76
CA ASN A 303 21.92 27.29 19.57
C ASN A 303 22.98 26.92 18.53
N ARG A 304 22.88 25.74 17.89
CA ARG A 304 23.82 25.28 16.86
C ARG A 304 23.10 24.87 15.58
N GLN A 305 23.73 25.17 14.44
CA GLN A 305 23.23 24.74 13.13
C GLN A 305 23.13 23.21 13.04
N THR A 306 24.09 22.49 13.61
CA THR A 306 24.06 21.02 13.65
C THR A 306 22.88 20.47 14.47
N GLU A 307 22.46 21.19 15.53
CA GLU A 307 21.26 20.84 16.30
C GLU A 307 20.00 21.08 15.47
N LEU A 308 19.95 22.17 14.69
CA LEU A 308 18.84 22.46 13.78
C LEU A 308 18.70 21.36 12.72
N VAL A 309 19.80 21.00 12.07
CA VAL A 309 19.82 19.95 11.04
C VAL A 309 19.38 18.61 11.64
N ARG A 310 19.89 18.24 12.82
CA ARG A 310 19.46 17.02 13.53
C ARG A 310 17.97 17.06 13.86
N LEU A 311 17.47 18.16 14.42
CA LEU A 311 16.07 18.34 14.79
C LEU A 311 15.16 18.11 13.57
N VAL A 312 15.49 18.75 12.45
CA VAL A 312 14.75 18.67 11.19
C VAL A 312 14.79 17.24 10.61
N LEU A 313 15.96 16.60 10.52
CA LEU A 313 16.11 15.22 10.04
C LEU A 313 15.43 14.18 10.93
N SER A 314 15.24 14.46 12.22
CA SER A 314 14.51 13.58 13.14
C SER A 314 13.00 13.84 13.20
N SER A 315 12.52 14.86 12.49
CA SER A 315 11.12 15.29 12.53
C SER A 315 10.31 14.74 11.35
N VAL A 316 8.99 14.80 11.47
CA VAL A 316 8.06 14.46 10.38
C VAL A 316 8.12 15.43 9.20
N ALA A 317 8.88 16.54 9.28
CA ALA A 317 9.09 17.46 8.17
C ALA A 317 9.72 16.76 6.94
N MET A 318 10.42 15.65 7.14
CA MET A 318 11.01 14.80 6.10
C MET A 318 9.98 13.98 5.30
N LEU A 319 8.71 13.96 5.71
CA LEU A 319 7.67 13.12 5.12
C LEU A 319 6.73 13.88 4.18
N GLN A 320 6.98 15.15 3.84
CA GLN A 320 6.22 15.85 2.80
C GLN A 320 7.02 15.94 1.50
N ASP A 321 6.35 15.62 0.39
CA ASP A 321 6.72 16.17 -0.91
C ASP A 321 6.04 17.53 -1.08
N ASP A 322 6.77 18.51 -1.61
CA ASP A 322 6.19 19.64 -2.32
C ASP A 322 5.64 19.13 -3.66
N MET A 323 4.56 18.33 -3.64
CA MET A 323 3.77 18.17 -4.85
C MET A 323 3.05 19.49 -5.11
N PRO A 324 3.14 20.07 -6.32
CA PRO A 324 2.32 21.23 -6.64
C PRO A 324 0.87 20.82 -6.40
N ARG A 325 0.17 21.58 -5.54
CA ARG A 325 -1.29 21.45 -5.42
C ARG A 325 -1.84 21.50 -6.84
N ALA A 326 -2.47 20.43 -7.29
CA ALA A 326 -3.29 20.46 -8.49
C ALA A 326 -4.27 21.63 -8.31
N ALA A 327 -4.15 22.61 -9.21
CA ALA A 327 -5.01 23.78 -9.27
C ALA A 327 -6.44 23.39 -9.66
#